data_AF-U1YCB8-F1
#
_entry.id   AF-U1YCB8-F1
#
_cell.length_a   1.000
_cell.length_b   1.000
_cell.length_c   1.000
_cell.angle_alpha   90.00
_cell.angle_beta   90.00
_cell.angle_gamma   90.00
#
_symmetry.space_group_name_H-M   'P 1'
#
loop_
_entity.id
_entity.type
_entity.pdbx_description
1 polymer ?
#
loop_
_entity_poly.entity_id
_entity_poly.type
_entity_poly.pdbx_seq_one_letter_code
_entity_poly.pdbx_strand_id
1 'polypeptide(L)'
;MPADKNFFVNNPKEFTVSNGSRAVTIKLDWPLVYGDPNMNMAKNQAEIIASIFNSYFQGPDMIAGARALNDKQVVLQGFPVGVSSKLIIGGKDKEFFFPQTTYSGTDKDTSKNRQFTVSDGTNTTTILLNRKYNDMEDLAGGINDYLSVEPSLQAVAEKIDDNTFQIKSTNTGANAVLEVGGANQTEFFNQQIFRGEDEKQNANREFTVSDGTKTATILLDGNYSSIDGLVQAVDTQLEAAAVRVQAEKVDAQRFVLRATVAGIQIVGGGTHWNELFVD
;
A
#
# COMPACT_ATOMS: atom_id res chain seq x y z
N MET A 1 2.35 -13.75 25.87
CA MET A 1 1.35 -14.34 24.95
C MET A 1 1.41 -15.86 25.04
N PRO A 2 0.28 -16.57 24.83
CA PRO A 2 0.23 -18.02 24.84
C PRO A 2 1.09 -18.64 23.74
N ALA A 3 1.82 -19.72 24.04
CA ALA A 3 2.62 -20.44 23.06
C ALA A 3 1.80 -21.43 22.21
N ASP A 4 0.60 -21.83 22.67
CA ASP A 4 -0.29 -22.75 21.98
C ASP A 4 -1.20 -22.02 20.98
N LYS A 5 -1.22 -22.49 19.74
CA LYS A 5 -2.06 -21.96 18.66
C LYS A 5 -3.54 -22.09 18.91
N ASN A 6 -3.95 -23.09 19.68
CA ASN A 6 -5.34 -23.33 20.03
C ASN A 6 -5.71 -22.73 21.40
N PHE A 7 -4.83 -21.92 22.00
CA PHE A 7 -5.08 -21.38 23.33
C PHE A 7 -6.43 -20.66 23.43
N PHE A 8 -6.74 -19.76 22.49
CA PHE A 8 -7.98 -19.00 22.49
C PHE A 8 -9.21 -19.81 22.08
N VAL A 9 -9.04 -20.91 21.33
CA VAL A 9 -10.13 -21.88 21.09
C VAL A 9 -10.54 -22.55 22.40
N ASN A 10 -9.54 -22.98 23.18
CA ASN A 10 -9.77 -23.69 24.45
C ASN A 10 -10.06 -22.74 25.62
N ASN A 11 -9.62 -21.48 25.52
CA ASN A 11 -9.75 -20.45 26.54
C ASN A 11 -10.19 -19.13 25.89
N PRO A 12 -11.45 -19.03 25.41
CA PRO A 12 -11.95 -17.82 24.79
C PRO A 12 -11.76 -16.60 25.69
N LYS A 13 -11.21 -15.53 25.14
CA LYS A 13 -11.00 -14.27 25.85
C LYS A 13 -11.87 -13.17 25.29
N GLU A 14 -12.45 -12.38 26.17
CA GLU A 14 -13.29 -11.23 25.81
C GLU A 14 -12.99 -10.01 26.68
N PHE A 15 -12.76 -8.88 26.02
CA PHE A 15 -12.61 -7.58 26.67
C PHE A 15 -13.26 -6.48 25.83
N THR A 16 -13.48 -5.31 26.43
CA THR A 16 -14.01 -4.15 25.73
C THR A 16 -13.01 -3.02 25.73
N VAL A 17 -12.99 -2.25 24.64
CA VAL A 17 -12.23 -1.00 24.51
C VAL A 17 -13.23 0.12 24.33
N SER A 18 -13.09 1.23 25.05
CA SER A 18 -14.02 2.36 24.98
C SER A 18 -13.28 3.70 25.03
N ASN A 19 -13.80 4.70 24.32
CA ASN A 19 -13.35 6.09 24.47
C ASN A 19 -14.27 6.93 25.39
N GLY A 20 -15.20 6.29 26.09
CA GLY A 20 -16.23 6.93 26.92
C GLY A 20 -17.50 7.35 26.17
N SER A 21 -17.48 7.43 24.84
CA SER A 21 -18.68 7.67 24.01
C SER A 21 -19.13 6.43 23.25
N ARG A 22 -18.17 5.58 22.87
CA ARG A 22 -18.37 4.31 22.17
C ARG A 22 -17.59 3.21 22.85
N ALA A 23 -18.01 1.96 22.66
CA ALA A 23 -17.33 0.78 23.15
C ALA A 23 -17.34 -0.34 22.11
N VAL A 24 -16.21 -1.00 21.92
CA VAL A 24 -16.00 -2.12 21.01
C VAL A 24 -15.66 -3.35 21.84
N THR A 25 -16.38 -4.45 21.63
CA THR A 25 -16.13 -5.73 22.29
C THR A 25 -15.25 -6.58 21.39
N ILE A 26 -14.08 -6.97 21.90
CA ILE A 26 -13.13 -7.82 21.20
C ILE A 26 -13.24 -9.24 21.75
N LYS A 27 -13.36 -10.21 20.86
CA LYS A 27 -13.43 -11.64 21.19
C LYS A 27 -12.28 -12.38 20.52
N LEU A 28 -11.60 -13.22 21.29
CA LEU A 28 -10.57 -14.13 20.81
C LEU A 28 -10.98 -15.55 21.17
N ASP A 29 -11.60 -16.23 20.22
CA ASP A 29 -12.11 -17.60 20.29
C ASP A 29 -11.65 -18.48 19.10
N TRP A 30 -10.61 -18.05 18.39
CA TRP A 30 -10.14 -18.65 17.14
C TRP A 30 -8.66 -19.08 17.28
N PRO A 31 -8.19 -20.04 16.46
CA PRO A 31 -6.78 -20.38 16.45
C PRO A 31 -5.90 -19.18 16.06
N LEU A 32 -4.74 -19.04 16.67
CA LEU A 32 -3.72 -18.04 16.30
C LEU A 32 -2.97 -18.43 15.03
N VAL A 33 -3.69 -18.68 13.93
CA VAL A 33 -3.11 -19.08 12.64
C VAL A 33 -3.56 -18.07 11.60
N TYR A 34 -2.61 -17.36 11.01
CA TYR A 34 -2.86 -16.50 9.84
C TYR A 34 -2.42 -17.27 8.59
N GLY A 35 -3.17 -17.22 7.50
CA GLY A 35 -2.90 -17.63 6.09
C GLY A 35 -1.89 -18.74 5.68
N ASP A 36 -0.78 -19.00 6.39
CA ASP A 36 0.26 -19.97 6.08
C ASP A 36 0.42 -21.01 7.22
N PRO A 37 0.19 -22.31 6.96
CA PRO A 37 0.41 -23.38 7.92
C PRO A 37 1.88 -23.57 8.37
N ASN A 38 2.86 -22.98 7.68
CA ASN A 38 4.29 -23.03 8.00
C ASN A 38 4.80 -21.82 8.79
N MET A 39 3.94 -20.86 9.15
CA MET A 39 4.38 -19.65 9.86
C MET A 39 4.94 -19.98 11.24
N ASN A 40 6.10 -19.38 11.57
CA ASN A 40 6.68 -19.52 12.89
C ASN A 40 5.89 -18.68 13.89
N MET A 41 4.93 -19.34 14.56
CA MET A 41 4.08 -18.74 15.57
C MET A 41 4.83 -18.12 16.75
N ALA A 42 6.08 -18.50 17.02
CA ALA A 42 6.86 -17.88 18.08
C ALA A 42 7.28 -16.44 17.75
N LYS A 43 7.31 -16.07 16.46
CA LYS A 43 7.77 -14.74 16.00
C LYS A 43 6.62 -13.78 15.66
N ASN A 44 5.47 -14.27 15.21
CA ASN A 44 4.43 -13.40 14.63
C ASN A 44 3.15 -13.29 15.48
N GLN A 45 3.17 -13.78 16.72
CA GLN A 45 1.98 -13.80 17.61
C GLN A 45 1.37 -12.41 17.83
N ALA A 46 2.21 -11.41 18.10
CA ALA A 46 1.75 -10.05 18.32
C ALA A 46 1.12 -9.44 17.06
N GLU A 47 1.67 -9.72 15.87
CA GLU A 47 1.14 -9.21 14.61
C GLU A 47 -0.25 -9.80 14.32
N ILE A 48 -0.42 -11.10 14.55
CA ILE A 48 -1.71 -11.78 14.40
C ILE A 48 -2.74 -11.17 15.35
N ILE A 49 -2.39 -10.99 16.63
CA ILE A 49 -3.30 -10.40 17.61
C ILE A 49 -3.62 -8.94 17.28
N ALA A 50 -2.63 -8.15 16.86
CA ALA A 50 -2.86 -6.77 16.44
C ALA A 50 -3.81 -6.69 15.23
N SER A 51 -3.60 -7.54 14.23
CA SER A 51 -4.48 -7.65 13.05
C SER A 51 -5.91 -8.00 13.45
N ILE A 52 -6.09 -8.99 14.34
CA ILE A 52 -7.41 -9.34 14.91
C ILE A 52 -8.03 -8.14 15.62
N PHE A 53 -7.28 -7.42 16.45
CA PHE A 53 -7.83 -6.24 17.13
C PHE A 53 -8.29 -5.17 16.12
N ASN A 54 -7.47 -4.90 15.10
CA ASN A 54 -7.82 -3.95 14.05
C ASN A 54 -9.07 -4.35 13.25
N SER A 55 -9.36 -5.65 13.09
CA SER A 55 -10.59 -6.07 12.43
C SER A 55 -11.86 -5.67 13.21
N TYR A 56 -11.75 -5.38 14.51
CA TYR A 56 -12.87 -4.86 15.31
C TYR A 56 -12.97 -3.33 15.30
N PHE A 57 -11.91 -2.62 14.94
CA PHE A 57 -11.85 -1.14 14.96
C PHE A 57 -12.11 -0.53 13.58
N GLN A 58 -13.15 -0.99 12.89
CA GLN A 58 -13.45 -0.55 11.53
C GLN A 58 -14.52 0.56 11.48
N GLY A 59 -14.39 1.44 10.50
CA GLY A 59 -15.37 2.48 10.19
C GLY A 59 -15.74 3.34 11.41
N PRO A 60 -17.03 3.46 11.78
CA PRO A 60 -17.45 4.33 12.86
C PRO A 60 -16.95 3.87 14.25
N ASP A 61 -16.56 2.59 14.40
CA ASP A 61 -16.06 2.02 15.64
C ASP A 61 -14.54 2.22 15.84
N MET A 62 -13.93 3.06 15.01
CA MET A 62 -12.54 3.49 15.06
C MET A 62 -12.27 4.40 16.27
N ILE A 63 -12.20 3.80 17.45
CA ILE A 63 -11.82 4.47 18.71
C ILE A 63 -10.34 4.24 19.06
N ALA A 64 -9.73 3.22 18.48
CA ALA A 64 -8.33 2.85 18.65
C ALA A 64 -7.82 2.02 17.46
N GLY A 65 -6.49 1.87 17.37
CA GLY A 65 -5.81 0.89 16.52
C GLY A 65 -4.85 0.04 17.34
N ALA A 66 -4.36 -1.05 16.77
CA ALA A 66 -3.46 -2.01 17.39
C ALA A 66 -2.24 -2.28 16.50
N ARG A 67 -1.06 -2.42 17.10
CA ARG A 67 0.15 -2.88 16.39
C ARG A 67 1.02 -3.75 17.26
N ALA A 68 1.83 -4.60 16.65
CA ALA A 68 2.89 -5.32 17.33
C ALA A 68 4.05 -4.36 17.64
N LEU A 69 4.52 -4.34 18.88
CA LEU A 69 5.76 -3.67 19.28
C LEU A 69 6.98 -4.59 19.12
N ASN A 70 6.75 -5.89 19.27
CA ASN A 70 7.67 -7.00 19.02
C ASN A 70 6.85 -8.29 19.01
N ASP A 71 7.49 -9.44 18.80
CA ASP A 71 6.90 -10.77 18.70
C ASP A 71 5.89 -11.11 19.82
N LYS A 72 5.97 -10.45 20.99
CA LYS A 72 5.19 -10.78 22.20
C LYS A 72 4.34 -9.64 22.76
N GLN A 73 4.44 -8.43 22.21
CA GLN A 73 3.78 -7.24 22.75
C GLN A 73 2.91 -6.57 21.68
N VAL A 74 1.65 -6.32 22.02
CA VAL A 74 0.72 -5.51 21.22
C VAL A 74 0.46 -4.21 21.95
N VAL A 75 0.44 -3.11 21.21
CA VAL A 75 0.11 -1.77 21.69
C VAL A 75 -1.23 -1.37 21.10
N LEU A 76 -2.15 -0.93 21.96
CA LEU A 76 -3.35 -0.21 21.54
C LEU A 76 -3.07 1.30 21.55
N GLN A 77 -3.50 1.98 20.50
CA GLN A 77 -3.41 3.42 20.33
C GLN A 77 -4.80 4.01 20.18
N GLY A 78 -5.22 4.85 21.12
CA GLY A 78 -6.46 5.60 20.99
C GLY A 78 -6.33 6.73 19.96
N PHE A 79 -7.37 6.94 19.16
CA PHE A 79 -7.45 8.07 18.23
C PHE A 79 -7.98 9.39 18.82
N PRO A 80 -8.81 9.41 19.89
CA PRO A 80 -9.17 10.65 20.56
C PRO A 80 -7.95 11.41 21.08
N VAL A 81 -7.91 12.74 20.88
CA VAL A 81 -6.74 13.59 21.15
C VAL A 81 -6.92 14.49 22.38
N GLY A 82 -5.81 14.96 22.97
CA GLY A 82 -5.80 15.88 24.11
C GLY A 82 -5.91 15.23 25.49
N VAL A 83 -5.59 15.99 26.53
CA VAL A 83 -5.55 15.51 27.93
C VAL A 83 -6.86 14.94 28.47
N SER A 84 -7.99 15.28 27.87
CA SER A 84 -9.31 14.75 28.25
C SER A 84 -9.65 13.42 27.58
N SER A 85 -8.85 13.00 26.59
CA SER A 85 -9.06 11.74 25.89
C SER A 85 -8.66 10.57 26.77
N LYS A 86 -9.44 9.49 26.67
CA LYS A 86 -9.23 8.29 27.47
C LYS A 86 -9.53 7.04 26.65
N LEU A 87 -8.79 5.98 26.92
CA LEU A 87 -9.10 4.62 26.53
C LEU A 87 -9.43 3.84 27.79
N ILE A 88 -10.64 3.27 27.86
CA ILE A 88 -11.13 2.48 28.98
C ILE A 88 -11.17 1.03 28.53
N ILE A 89 -10.50 0.15 29.26
CA ILE A 89 -10.52 -1.29 29.03
C ILE A 89 -11.46 -1.95 30.04
N GLY A 90 -12.50 -2.60 29.54
CA GLY A 90 -13.50 -3.33 30.32
C GLY A 90 -13.59 -4.81 29.95
N GLY A 91 -14.62 -5.48 30.46
CA GLY A 91 -14.84 -6.90 30.22
C GLY A 91 -14.17 -7.83 31.23
N LYS A 92 -14.51 -9.13 31.12
CA LYS A 92 -14.13 -10.16 32.11
C LYS A 92 -12.67 -10.59 32.00
N ASP A 93 -12.09 -10.56 30.79
CA ASP A 93 -10.72 -11.02 30.54
C ASP A 93 -9.71 -9.88 30.36
N LYS A 94 -10.08 -8.64 30.68
CA LYS A 94 -9.20 -7.46 30.50
C LYS A 94 -7.80 -7.63 31.11
N GLU A 95 -7.73 -8.26 32.29
CA GLU A 95 -6.49 -8.45 33.06
C GLU A 95 -5.53 -9.43 32.37
N PHE A 96 -6.02 -10.24 31.45
CA PHE A 96 -5.17 -11.11 30.63
C PHE A 96 -4.29 -10.30 29.66
N PHE A 97 -4.79 -9.16 29.17
CA PHE A 97 -4.13 -8.37 28.14
C PHE A 97 -3.50 -7.09 28.68
N PHE A 98 -4.12 -6.45 29.67
CA PHE A 98 -3.76 -5.10 30.09
C PHE A 98 -3.49 -5.03 31.60
N PRO A 99 -2.36 -4.44 32.02
CA PRO A 99 -2.06 -4.24 33.43
C PRO A 99 -2.87 -3.08 34.03
N GLN A 100 -3.49 -2.24 33.20
CA GLN A 100 -4.30 -1.09 33.60
C GLN A 100 -5.57 -1.05 32.78
N THR A 101 -6.63 -0.49 33.36
CA THR A 101 -7.96 -0.46 32.74
C THR A 101 -8.36 0.93 32.24
N THR A 102 -7.50 1.93 32.42
CA THR A 102 -7.74 3.29 31.95
C THR A 102 -6.43 3.94 31.56
N TYR A 103 -6.39 4.47 30.34
CA TYR A 103 -5.27 5.20 29.77
C TYR A 103 -5.76 6.59 29.41
N SER A 104 -5.02 7.64 29.80
CA SER A 104 -5.38 9.02 29.50
C SER A 104 -4.40 9.64 28.51
N GLY A 105 -4.90 10.55 27.67
CA GLY A 105 -4.07 11.35 26.78
C GLY A 105 -3.05 12.16 27.57
N THR A 106 -1.81 12.17 27.11
CA THR A 106 -0.70 12.89 27.75
C THR A 106 -0.39 14.22 27.07
N ASP A 107 -1.05 14.50 25.95
CA ASP A 107 -0.81 15.67 25.12
C ASP A 107 -1.39 16.94 25.76
N LYS A 108 -0.52 17.68 26.46
CA LYS A 108 -0.81 18.97 27.09
C LYS A 108 -0.69 20.17 26.14
N ASP A 109 0.03 20.01 25.03
CA ASP A 109 0.29 21.06 24.04
C ASP A 109 -0.03 20.54 22.64
N THR A 110 -1.31 20.68 22.28
CA THR A 110 -1.82 20.24 21.00
C THR A 110 -1.44 21.17 19.84
N SER A 111 -0.71 22.27 20.08
CA SER A 111 -0.34 23.25 19.04
C SER A 111 0.53 22.65 17.93
N LYS A 112 1.22 21.55 18.24
CA LYS A 112 2.08 20.81 17.32
C LYS A 112 1.38 19.62 16.66
N ASN A 113 0.12 19.37 16.99
CA ASN A 113 -0.63 18.31 16.33
C ASN A 113 -0.84 18.67 14.87
N ARG A 114 -0.74 17.67 14.01
CA ARG A 114 -0.94 17.83 12.57
C ARG A 114 -1.96 16.83 12.06
N GLN A 115 -2.74 17.28 11.10
CA GLN A 115 -3.75 16.47 10.46
C GLN A 115 -3.73 16.69 8.95
N PHE A 116 -3.77 15.58 8.22
CA PHE A 116 -3.98 15.57 6.78
C PHE A 116 -4.80 14.33 6.41
N THR A 117 -5.31 14.29 5.20
CA THR A 117 -6.07 13.17 4.65
C THR A 117 -5.29 12.51 3.52
N VAL A 118 -5.52 11.23 3.31
CA VAL A 118 -5.04 10.45 2.15
C VAL A 118 -6.26 9.79 1.51
N SER A 119 -6.43 9.92 0.20
CA SER A 119 -7.57 9.39 -0.55
C SER A 119 -7.14 8.78 -1.87
N ASP A 120 -7.87 7.79 -2.38
CA ASP A 120 -7.78 7.28 -3.76
C ASP A 120 -8.92 7.79 -4.66
N GLY A 121 -9.65 8.82 -4.19
CA GLY A 121 -10.86 9.36 -4.82
C GLY A 121 -12.16 8.65 -4.41
N THR A 122 -12.09 7.45 -3.83
CA THR A 122 -13.25 6.69 -3.33
C THR A 122 -13.19 6.51 -1.81
N ASN A 123 -12.05 6.02 -1.32
CA ASN A 123 -11.74 5.78 0.08
C ASN A 123 -10.90 6.94 0.61
N THR A 124 -11.08 7.30 1.88
CA THR A 124 -10.33 8.40 2.51
C THR A 124 -9.99 8.07 3.96
N THR A 125 -8.73 8.23 4.32
CA THR A 125 -8.25 8.12 5.69
C THR A 125 -7.78 9.48 6.20
N THR A 126 -8.12 9.78 7.45
CA THR A 126 -7.57 10.93 8.16
C THR A 126 -6.38 10.51 9.02
N ILE A 127 -5.22 11.12 8.78
CA ILE A 127 -4.00 10.92 9.55
C ILE A 127 -3.94 11.98 10.67
N LEU A 128 -3.73 11.53 11.91
CA LEU A 128 -3.56 12.41 13.07
C LEU A 128 -2.19 12.20 13.71
N LEU A 129 -1.30 13.16 13.50
CA LEU A 129 0.02 13.23 14.11
C LEU A 129 -0.09 13.99 15.43
N ASN A 130 -0.46 13.27 16.49
CA ASN A 130 -0.84 13.81 17.80
C ASN A 130 0.10 13.34 18.93
N ARG A 131 1.27 12.81 18.56
CA ARG A 131 2.31 12.37 19.48
C ARG A 131 3.67 12.79 18.97
N LYS A 132 4.67 12.71 19.85
CA LYS A 132 6.06 12.81 19.45
C LYS A 132 6.49 11.52 18.77
N TYR A 133 7.05 11.64 17.57
CA TYR A 133 7.74 10.56 16.85
C TYR A 133 9.23 10.70 17.09
N ASN A 134 9.92 9.58 17.32
CA ASN A 134 11.35 9.60 17.65
C ASN A 134 12.24 9.80 16.44
N ASP A 135 11.80 9.28 15.29
CA ASP A 135 12.48 9.33 14.00
C ASP A 135 11.45 9.18 12.86
N MET A 136 11.95 9.15 11.63
CA MET A 136 11.12 9.03 10.44
C MET A 136 10.47 7.65 10.28
N GLU A 137 11.10 6.60 10.82
CA GLU A 137 10.55 5.23 10.79
C GLU A 137 9.31 5.14 11.69
N ASP A 138 9.41 5.69 12.91
CA ASP A 138 8.28 5.79 13.85
C ASP A 138 7.16 6.69 13.29
N LEU A 139 7.51 7.78 12.59
CA LEU A 139 6.52 8.60 11.89
C LEU A 139 5.79 7.82 10.80
N ALA A 140 6.53 7.17 9.88
CA ALA A 140 5.94 6.38 8.81
C ALA A 140 5.08 5.23 9.36
N GLY A 141 5.56 4.52 10.39
CA GLY A 141 4.80 3.50 11.11
C GLY A 141 3.51 4.06 11.72
N GLY A 142 3.58 5.23 12.35
CA GLY A 142 2.40 5.91 12.89
C GLY A 142 1.39 6.34 11.83
N ILE A 143 1.84 6.75 10.64
CA ILE A 143 0.95 7.05 9.50
C ILE A 143 0.29 5.75 9.00
N ASN A 144 1.08 4.67 8.88
CA ASN A 144 0.57 3.35 8.48
C ASN A 144 -0.47 2.78 9.44
N ASP A 145 -0.36 3.07 10.74
CA ASP A 145 -1.40 2.69 11.71
C ASP A 145 -2.76 3.29 11.32
N TYR A 146 -2.80 4.55 10.89
CA TYR A 146 -4.03 5.18 10.41
C TYR A 146 -4.46 4.62 9.05
N LEU A 147 -3.53 4.47 8.08
CA LEU A 147 -3.84 3.94 6.75
C LEU A 147 -4.42 2.51 6.82
N SER A 148 -3.95 1.69 7.76
CA SER A 148 -4.43 0.32 7.95
C SER A 148 -5.90 0.22 8.36
N VAL A 149 -6.50 1.32 8.82
CA VAL A 149 -7.91 1.33 9.24
C VAL A 149 -8.87 1.36 8.05
N GLU A 150 -8.42 1.87 6.91
CA GLU A 150 -9.17 1.79 5.65
C GLU A 150 -8.44 0.81 4.71
N PRO A 151 -8.65 -0.51 4.86
CA PRO A 151 -7.93 -1.51 4.07
C PRO A 151 -8.23 -1.42 2.57
N SER A 152 -9.34 -0.78 2.18
CA SER A 152 -9.65 -0.50 0.77
C SER A 152 -8.80 0.64 0.20
N LEU A 153 -8.28 1.53 1.04
CA LEU A 153 -7.30 2.54 0.65
C LEU A 153 -5.92 1.88 0.52
N GLN A 154 -5.55 1.60 -0.72
CA GLN A 154 -4.29 0.96 -1.09
C GLN A 154 -3.13 1.96 -1.02
N ALA A 155 -2.77 2.38 0.19
CA ALA A 155 -1.72 3.35 0.47
C ALA A 155 -0.79 2.89 1.59
N VAL A 156 0.48 3.24 1.48
CA VAL A 156 1.50 2.97 2.50
C VAL A 156 2.45 4.16 2.61
N ALA A 157 2.84 4.50 3.84
CA ALA A 157 3.89 5.44 4.15
C ALA A 157 5.23 4.71 4.33
N GLU A 158 6.30 5.25 3.78
CA GLU A 158 7.64 4.73 3.98
C GLU A 158 8.67 5.84 4.21
N LYS A 159 9.66 5.52 5.04
CA LYS A 159 10.84 6.36 5.20
C LYS A 159 11.64 6.35 3.90
N ILE A 160 12.06 7.53 3.45
CA ILE A 160 12.99 7.69 2.33
C ILE A 160 14.40 7.95 2.88
N ASP A 161 14.51 8.89 3.82
CA ASP A 161 15.74 9.16 4.56
C ASP A 161 15.41 9.66 5.98
N ASP A 162 16.42 10.13 6.73
CA ASP A 162 16.21 10.59 8.11
C ASP A 162 15.33 11.84 8.26
N ASN A 163 15.11 12.58 7.17
CA ASN A 163 14.35 13.83 7.13
C ASN A 163 13.11 13.76 6.23
N THR A 164 12.96 12.71 5.41
CA THR A 164 11.87 12.61 4.44
C THR A 164 11.16 11.26 4.51
N PHE A 165 9.83 11.30 4.34
CA PHE A 165 8.99 10.14 4.10
C PHE A 165 8.16 10.40 2.85
N GLN A 166 7.60 9.33 2.29
CA GLN A 166 6.60 9.43 1.23
C GLN A 166 5.38 8.60 1.52
N ILE A 167 4.27 8.93 0.88
CA ILE A 167 3.07 8.10 0.81
C ILE A 167 2.94 7.61 -0.62
N LYS A 168 2.87 6.30 -0.80
CA LYS A 168 2.74 5.66 -2.11
C LYS A 168 1.50 4.79 -2.18
N SER A 169 0.96 4.68 -3.38
CA SER A 169 -0.08 3.69 -3.69
C SER A 169 0.53 2.29 -3.67
N THR A 170 -0.19 1.32 -3.09
CA THR A 170 0.11 -0.12 -3.26
C THR A 170 -0.58 -0.70 -4.50
N ASN A 171 -1.53 0.02 -5.10
CA ASN A 171 -2.04 -0.28 -6.43
C ASN A 171 -1.01 0.04 -7.51
N THR A 172 -1.10 -0.68 -8.63
CA THR A 172 -0.32 -0.45 -9.86
C THR A 172 -1.20 0.14 -10.98
N GLY A 173 -0.56 0.67 -12.02
CA GLY A 173 -1.19 1.21 -13.21
C GLY A 173 -1.81 2.59 -13.05
N ALA A 174 -2.61 2.99 -14.04
CA ALA A 174 -3.23 4.33 -14.11
C ALA A 174 -4.18 4.65 -12.94
N ASN A 175 -4.62 3.63 -12.19
CA ASN A 175 -5.48 3.76 -11.02
C ASN A 175 -4.69 3.94 -9.71
N ALA A 176 -3.36 3.93 -9.76
CA ALA A 176 -2.49 4.15 -8.60
C ALA A 176 -2.42 5.64 -8.23
N VAL A 177 -3.55 6.32 -8.07
CA VAL A 177 -3.59 7.74 -7.73
C VAL A 177 -3.93 7.90 -6.26
N LEU A 178 -3.11 8.66 -5.54
CA LEU A 178 -3.40 9.12 -4.19
C LEU A 178 -3.48 10.64 -4.15
N GLU A 179 -4.45 11.14 -3.41
CA GLU A 179 -4.63 12.54 -3.10
C GLU A 179 -4.37 12.78 -1.62
N VAL A 180 -3.54 13.77 -1.30
CA VAL A 180 -3.34 14.26 0.05
C VAL A 180 -4.05 15.61 0.23
N GLY A 181 -4.73 15.77 1.35
CA GLY A 181 -5.50 16.98 1.64
C GLY A 181 -5.57 17.30 3.13
N GLY A 182 -6.44 18.23 3.52
CA GLY A 182 -6.66 18.60 4.92
C GLY A 182 -5.74 19.72 5.43
N ALA A 183 -5.94 20.08 6.70
CA ALA A 183 -5.49 21.35 7.27
C ALA A 183 -3.97 21.56 7.28
N ASN A 184 -3.17 20.50 7.44
CA ASN A 184 -1.73 20.59 7.56
C ASN A 184 -0.97 19.93 6.40
N GLN A 185 -1.65 19.54 5.31
CA GLN A 185 -1.03 18.83 4.20
C GLN A 185 0.18 19.58 3.61
N THR A 186 0.08 20.91 3.48
CA THR A 186 1.15 21.74 2.90
C THR A 186 2.41 21.81 3.74
N GLU A 187 2.37 21.37 5.01
CA GLU A 187 3.56 21.29 5.86
C GLU A 187 4.42 20.06 5.57
N PHE A 188 3.88 19.06 4.89
CA PHE A 188 4.55 17.78 4.57
C PHE A 188 4.74 17.56 3.08
N PHE A 189 3.80 18.04 2.26
CA PHE A 189 3.76 17.73 0.83
C PHE A 189 3.71 19.00 0.00
N ASN A 190 4.57 19.07 -1.01
CA ASN A 190 4.62 20.16 -1.99
C ASN A 190 3.57 20.03 -3.11
N GLN A 191 2.87 18.90 -3.15
CA GLN A 191 1.81 18.61 -4.11
C GLN A 191 0.69 17.82 -3.44
N GLN A 192 -0.50 17.87 -4.04
CA GLN A 192 -1.70 17.23 -3.52
C GLN A 192 -2.01 15.90 -4.18
N ILE A 193 -1.46 15.64 -5.37
CA ILE A 193 -1.75 14.44 -6.14
C ILE A 193 -0.44 13.69 -6.36
N PHE A 194 -0.43 12.42 -5.98
CA PHE A 194 0.66 11.47 -6.18
C PHE A 194 0.16 10.37 -7.11
N ARG A 195 0.86 10.18 -8.23
CA ARG A 195 0.59 9.09 -9.15
C ARG A 195 1.64 8.02 -8.91
N GLY A 196 1.22 6.76 -8.78
CA GLY A 196 2.10 5.62 -8.69
C GLY A 196 3.01 5.58 -9.91
N GLU A 197 4.24 5.10 -9.71
CA GLU A 197 5.35 5.18 -10.68
C GLU A 197 5.16 4.34 -11.96
N ASP A 198 3.94 3.87 -12.25
CA ASP A 198 3.57 3.35 -13.57
C ASP A 198 3.37 4.48 -14.60
N GLU A 199 4.00 5.64 -14.39
CA GLU A 199 4.34 6.61 -15.44
C GLU A 199 5.45 6.11 -16.38
N LYS A 200 5.70 4.80 -16.47
CA LYS A 200 6.50 4.25 -17.57
C LYS A 200 5.58 4.09 -18.77
N GLN A 201 5.43 5.17 -19.53
CA GLN A 201 4.55 5.30 -20.71
C GLN A 201 4.61 4.13 -21.72
N ASN A 202 5.62 3.25 -21.66
CA ASN A 202 5.88 2.16 -22.60
C ASN A 202 5.65 0.73 -22.06
N ALA A 203 5.36 0.53 -20.77
CA ALA A 203 5.11 -0.79 -20.21
C ALA A 203 3.64 -1.21 -20.41
N ASN A 204 3.40 -2.49 -20.68
CA ASN A 204 2.09 -3.13 -20.94
C ASN A 204 1.41 -2.74 -22.27
N ARG A 205 2.19 -2.35 -23.28
CA ARG A 205 1.67 -2.15 -24.64
C ARG A 205 1.75 -3.43 -25.45
N GLU A 206 0.76 -3.61 -26.31
CA GLU A 206 0.69 -4.71 -27.27
C GLU A 206 0.36 -4.16 -28.66
N PHE A 207 1.11 -4.63 -29.66
CA PHE A 207 0.82 -4.39 -31.07
C PHE A 207 1.25 -5.58 -31.92
N THR A 208 0.78 -5.65 -33.16
CA THR A 208 1.14 -6.69 -34.13
C THR A 208 1.87 -6.11 -35.31
N VAL A 209 2.81 -6.88 -35.86
CA VAL A 209 3.59 -6.54 -37.05
C VAL A 209 3.54 -7.71 -38.02
N SER A 210 3.09 -7.47 -39.24
CA SER A 210 3.06 -8.47 -40.31
C SER A 210 3.89 -8.07 -41.51
N ASP A 211 4.58 -9.05 -42.12
CA ASP A 211 5.29 -8.91 -43.40
C ASP A 211 4.45 -9.43 -44.60
N GLY A 212 3.14 -9.63 -44.39
CA GLY A 212 2.20 -10.22 -45.36
C GLY A 212 2.21 -11.75 -45.40
N THR A 213 3.21 -12.40 -44.81
CA THR A 213 3.30 -13.87 -44.72
C THR A 213 3.29 -14.39 -43.28
N LYS A 214 3.87 -13.63 -42.36
CA LYS A 214 3.92 -13.94 -40.92
C LYS A 214 3.51 -12.71 -40.14
N THR A 215 3.11 -12.95 -38.89
CA THR A 215 2.70 -11.90 -37.96
C THR A 215 3.34 -12.18 -36.61
N ALA A 216 3.99 -11.16 -36.05
CA ALA A 216 4.46 -11.15 -34.68
C ALA A 216 3.45 -10.39 -33.81
N THR A 217 3.17 -10.92 -32.62
CA THR A 217 2.58 -10.14 -31.52
C THR A 217 3.72 -9.64 -30.66
N ILE A 218 3.82 -8.34 -30.50
CA ILE A 218 4.85 -7.68 -29.72
C ILE A 218 4.25 -7.30 -28.37
N LEU A 219 4.81 -7.86 -27.31
CA LEU A 219 4.47 -7.57 -25.93
C LEU A 219 5.57 -6.73 -25.32
N LEU A 220 5.22 -5.54 -24.85
CA LEU A 220 6.10 -4.62 -24.15
C LEU A 220 5.84 -4.70 -22.64
N ASP A 221 5.96 -5.90 -22.08
CA ASP A 221 5.75 -6.21 -20.65
C ASP A 221 7.01 -6.01 -19.80
N GLY A 222 8.15 -5.74 -20.45
CA GLY A 222 9.42 -5.46 -19.81
C GLY A 222 9.59 -3.99 -19.36
N ASN A 223 10.60 -3.78 -18.51
CA ASN A 223 11.01 -2.44 -18.10
C ASN A 223 12.16 -1.94 -18.97
N TYR A 224 11.87 -1.02 -19.90
CA TYR A 224 12.85 -0.46 -20.83
C TYR A 224 13.31 0.92 -20.36
N SER A 225 14.54 1.01 -19.84
CA SER A 225 15.14 2.26 -19.37
C SER A 225 15.70 3.14 -20.51
N SER A 226 15.72 2.62 -21.74
CA SER A 226 16.16 3.34 -22.93
C SER A 226 15.42 2.83 -24.17
N ILE A 227 15.37 3.68 -25.20
CA ILE A 227 14.86 3.31 -26.52
C ILE A 227 15.66 2.16 -27.14
N ASP A 228 16.96 2.04 -26.83
CA ASP A 228 17.81 0.94 -27.30
C ASP A 228 17.35 -0.40 -26.71
N GLY A 229 17.02 -0.43 -25.41
CA GLY A 229 16.46 -1.61 -24.76
C GLY A 229 15.07 -1.98 -25.30
N LEU A 230 14.24 -0.98 -25.62
CA LEU A 230 12.94 -1.20 -26.26
C LEU A 230 13.09 -1.80 -27.66
N VAL A 231 13.94 -1.21 -28.51
CA VAL A 231 14.23 -1.70 -29.87
C VAL A 231 14.72 -3.15 -29.82
N GLN A 232 15.66 -3.46 -28.93
CA GLN A 232 16.19 -4.82 -28.78
C GLN A 232 15.09 -5.83 -28.42
N ALA A 233 14.15 -5.46 -27.54
CA ALA A 233 13.05 -6.34 -27.15
C ALA A 233 12.03 -6.54 -28.29
N VAL A 234 11.78 -5.51 -29.09
CA VAL A 234 10.93 -5.61 -30.29
C VAL A 234 11.60 -6.53 -31.32
N ASP A 235 12.88 -6.32 -31.62
CA ASP A 235 13.63 -7.14 -32.58
C ASP A 235 13.70 -8.61 -32.17
N THR A 236 13.92 -8.88 -30.88
CA THR A 236 13.95 -10.25 -30.35
C THR A 236 12.63 -10.99 -30.66
N GLN A 237 11.50 -10.30 -30.54
CA GLN A 237 10.17 -10.87 -30.81
C GLN A 237 9.88 -11.00 -32.31
N LEU A 238 10.30 -10.02 -33.13
CA LEU A 238 10.21 -10.09 -34.59
C LEU A 238 11.03 -11.26 -35.15
N GLU A 239 12.25 -11.46 -34.63
CA GLU A 239 13.13 -12.57 -34.97
C GLU A 239 12.54 -13.93 -34.54
N ALA A 240 12.00 -14.01 -33.32
CA ALA A 240 11.35 -15.24 -32.83
C ALA A 240 10.15 -15.65 -33.69
N ALA A 241 9.36 -14.67 -34.16
CA ALA A 241 8.28 -14.89 -35.12
C ALA A 241 8.77 -15.03 -36.58
N ALA A 242 10.07 -14.82 -36.81
CA ALA A 242 10.73 -14.82 -38.11
C ALA A 242 10.02 -13.92 -39.14
N VAL A 243 9.53 -12.76 -38.69
CA VAL A 243 8.95 -11.68 -39.50
C VAL A 243 10.09 -10.87 -40.11
N ARG A 244 10.00 -10.53 -41.41
CA ARG A 244 11.06 -9.81 -42.14
C ARG A 244 11.01 -8.30 -41.94
N VAL A 245 10.95 -7.90 -40.67
CA VAL A 245 10.89 -6.51 -40.21
C VAL A 245 11.87 -6.36 -39.05
N GLN A 246 12.50 -5.19 -38.93
CA GLN A 246 13.34 -4.81 -37.80
C GLN A 246 12.92 -3.44 -37.25
N ALA A 247 13.14 -3.23 -35.97
CA ALA A 247 13.00 -1.94 -35.31
C ALA A 247 14.32 -1.16 -35.43
N GLU A 248 14.21 0.12 -35.77
CA GLU A 248 15.35 1.03 -35.88
C GLU A 248 15.12 2.27 -35.03
N LYS A 249 16.07 2.55 -34.14
CA LYS A 249 16.07 3.78 -33.36
C LYS A 249 16.17 5.00 -34.29
N VAL A 250 15.28 5.96 -34.10
CA VAL A 250 15.32 7.26 -34.78
C VAL A 250 16.01 8.29 -33.89
N ASP A 251 15.61 8.36 -32.63
CA ASP A 251 16.16 9.28 -31.63
C ASP A 251 16.02 8.70 -30.22
N ALA A 252 16.18 9.51 -29.18
CA ALA A 252 16.11 9.07 -27.78
C ALA A 252 14.71 8.59 -27.34
N GLN A 253 13.66 8.89 -28.11
CA GLN A 253 12.27 8.63 -27.75
C GLN A 253 11.51 7.81 -28.80
N ARG A 254 12.00 7.72 -30.03
CA ARG A 254 11.29 7.10 -31.15
C ARG A 254 12.10 6.02 -31.84
N PHE A 255 11.39 5.03 -32.34
CA PHE A 255 11.88 4.03 -33.28
C PHE A 255 10.89 3.86 -34.43
N VAL A 256 11.33 3.27 -35.53
CA VAL A 256 10.50 2.94 -36.70
C VAL A 256 10.68 1.48 -37.05
N LEU A 257 9.71 0.92 -37.78
CA LEU A 257 9.81 -0.43 -38.32
C LEU A 257 10.25 -0.37 -39.79
N ARG A 258 11.25 -1.16 -40.17
CA ARG A 258 11.73 -1.29 -41.55
C ARG A 258 11.73 -2.72 -42.02
N ALA A 259 11.37 -2.93 -43.27
CA ALA A 259 11.46 -4.24 -43.90
C ALA A 259 12.94 -4.60 -44.09
N THR A 260 13.30 -5.84 -43.76
CA THR A 260 14.69 -6.32 -43.92
C THR A 260 14.98 -6.81 -45.35
N VAL A 261 13.94 -6.96 -46.19
CA VAL A 261 14.06 -7.33 -47.60
C VAL A 261 13.13 -6.50 -48.48
N ALA A 262 13.51 -6.31 -49.75
CA ALA A 262 12.73 -5.54 -50.71
C ALA A 262 11.36 -6.18 -51.03
N GLY A 263 10.36 -5.35 -51.30
CA GLY A 263 9.02 -5.79 -51.73
C GLY A 263 8.08 -6.24 -50.61
N ILE A 264 8.45 -6.04 -49.35
CA ILE A 264 7.58 -6.32 -48.20
C ILE A 264 6.73 -5.09 -47.87
N GLN A 265 5.43 -5.33 -47.74
CA GLN A 265 4.52 -4.37 -47.14
C GLN A 265 4.40 -4.69 -45.64
N ILE A 266 4.78 -3.73 -44.80
CA ILE A 266 4.60 -3.84 -43.36
C ILE A 266 3.15 -3.48 -43.04
N VAL A 267 2.46 -4.38 -42.34
CA VAL A 267 1.10 -4.13 -41.84
C VAL A 267 1.15 -4.16 -40.32
N GLY A 268 0.81 -3.03 -39.71
CA GLY A 268 0.73 -2.88 -38.26
C GLY A 268 -0.70 -2.90 -37.74
N GLY A 269 -0.89 -3.38 -36.52
CA GLY A 269 -2.18 -3.39 -35.86
C GLY A 269 -2.10 -3.72 -34.38
N GLY A 270 -3.24 -4.09 -33.77
CA GLY A 270 -3.34 -4.36 -32.34
C GLY A 270 -3.75 -3.14 -31.52
N THR A 271 -4.02 -3.38 -30.23
CA THR A 271 -4.72 -2.44 -29.34
C THR A 271 -3.99 -1.11 -29.18
N HIS A 272 -2.64 -1.13 -29.17
CA HIS A 272 -1.83 0.06 -28.88
C HIS A 272 -1.00 0.55 -30.08
N TRP A 273 -1.28 0.07 -31.31
CA TRP A 273 -0.53 0.46 -32.51
C TRP A 273 -0.53 1.97 -32.74
N ASN A 274 -1.73 2.57 -32.67
CA ASN A 274 -1.94 4.00 -32.87
C ASN A 274 -1.41 4.85 -31.71
N GLU A 275 -0.82 4.26 -30.67
CA GLU A 275 -0.17 5.03 -29.62
C GLU A 275 1.36 5.07 -29.79
N LEU A 276 1.89 4.23 -30.68
CA LEU A 276 3.33 4.02 -30.90
C LEU A 276 3.77 4.51 -32.28
N PHE A 277 2.90 4.46 -33.29
CA PHE A 277 3.26 4.70 -34.70
C PHE A 277 2.35 5.70 -35.42
N VAL A 278 1.88 6.73 -34.72
CA VAL A 278 1.16 7.83 -35.38
C VAL A 278 2.15 8.67 -36.19
N ASP A 279 1.75 9.02 -37.42
CA ASP A 279 2.42 10.05 -38.22
C ASP A 279 2.33 11.44 -37.57
#